data_AF-E3FX94-F1
#
_entry.id   AF-E3FX94-F1
#
_cell.length_a   1.000
_cell.length_b   1.000
_cell.length_c   1.000
_cell.angle_alpha   90.00
_cell.angle_beta   90.00
_cell.angle_gamma   90.00
#
_symmetry.space_group_name_H-M   'P 1'
#
loop_
_entity.id
_entity.type
_entity.pdbx_description
1 polymer ?
#
loop_
_entity_poly.entity_id
_entity_poly.type
_entity_poly.pdbx_seq_one_letter_code
_entity_poly.pdbx_strand_id
1 'polypeptide(L)'
;MTSGRLWLVALGLLGTGCDGGTAACTDCPPIEGRYDLEFAEGTLPAACVSEGVGLPTGPLDIQRAGAQLTGSVAGVTLQGSIYPNSTFLLLGNQVADGGSDSLNFTGNYTPGSADGGTAAQLSGAFTRGFTRAGSTNAPCSLTRAFTAARP
;
A
#
# COMPACT_ATOMS: atom_id res chain seq x y z
N MET A 1 -4.30 31.42 62.13
CA MET A 1 -3.20 30.45 61.88
C MET A 1 -3.71 29.13 62.44
N THR A 2 -3.99 28.05 61.71
CA THR A 2 -3.32 27.46 60.55
C THR A 2 -4.35 26.71 59.69
N SER A 3 -4.21 26.82 58.37
CA SER A 3 -4.98 26.04 57.39
C SER A 3 -4.21 24.76 57.06
N GLY A 4 -4.93 23.66 56.82
CA GLY A 4 -4.34 22.42 56.30
C GLY A 4 -5.37 21.60 55.56
N ARG A 5 -5.63 21.94 54.28
CA ARG A 5 -6.45 21.15 53.37
C ARG A 5 -5.57 20.06 52.74
N LEU A 6 -5.87 18.80 53.03
CA LEU A 6 -5.29 17.64 52.35
C LEU A 6 -5.78 17.60 50.91
N TRP A 7 -4.85 17.70 49.96
CA TRP A 7 -5.08 17.45 48.55
C TRP A 7 -4.97 15.95 48.27
N LEU A 8 -6.05 15.37 47.75
CA LEU A 8 -6.10 14.00 47.24
C LEU A 8 -5.14 13.87 46.06
N VAL A 9 -4.18 12.94 46.19
CA VAL A 9 -3.28 12.50 45.12
C VAL A 9 -4.12 11.75 44.09
N ALA A 10 -4.31 12.37 42.92
CA ALA A 10 -4.87 11.71 41.75
C ALA A 10 -3.82 10.76 41.18
N LEU A 11 -4.02 9.45 41.39
CA LEU A 11 -3.32 8.38 40.68
C LEU A 11 -3.69 8.48 39.20
N GLY A 12 -2.78 9.05 38.40
CA GLY A 12 -2.83 8.99 36.95
C GLY A 12 -2.69 7.55 36.48
N LEU A 13 -3.74 7.04 35.84
CA LEU A 13 -3.75 5.77 35.12
C LEU A 13 -2.70 5.81 34.00
N LEU A 14 -1.55 5.18 34.22
CA LEU A 14 -0.63 4.79 33.16
C LEU A 14 -1.24 3.60 32.41
N GLY A 15 -2.06 3.89 31.42
CA GLY A 15 -2.46 2.91 30.40
C GLY A 15 -1.32 2.70 29.42
N THR A 16 -0.31 1.89 29.77
CA THR A 16 0.66 1.38 28.80
C THR A 16 0.03 0.21 28.04
N GLY A 17 -0.84 0.55 27.09
CA GLY A 17 -1.31 -0.36 26.04
C GLY A 17 -0.17 -0.59 25.04
N CYS A 18 0.75 -1.48 25.41
CA CYS A 18 1.76 -2.02 24.50
C CYS A 18 1.11 -3.18 23.74
N ASP A 19 0.42 -2.88 22.63
CA ASP A 19 -0.13 -3.90 21.73
C ASP A 19 0.88 -4.18 20.62
N GLY A 20 1.51 -5.36 20.72
CA GLY A 20 2.55 -5.82 19.81
C GLY A 20 1.99 -6.20 18.44
N GLY A 21 2.54 -5.59 17.40
CA GLY A 21 2.49 -6.10 16.02
C GLY A 21 1.47 -5.46 15.07
N THR A 22 0.55 -4.65 15.58
CA THR A 22 -0.52 -4.00 14.77
C THR A 22 -0.77 -2.53 15.11
N ALA A 23 0.08 -1.93 15.94
CA ALA A 23 -0.02 -0.50 16.24
C ALA A 23 0.24 0.33 14.97
N ALA A 24 -0.67 1.26 14.67
CA ALA A 24 -0.44 2.25 13.62
C ALA A 24 0.90 2.95 13.88
N CYS A 25 1.76 3.06 12.86
CA CYS A 25 3.01 3.77 13.01
C CYS A 25 2.74 5.20 13.51
N THR A 26 3.45 5.60 14.56
CA THR A 26 3.41 6.96 15.11
C THR A 26 4.34 7.88 14.33
N ASP A 27 5.48 7.34 13.88
CA ASP A 27 6.42 7.95 12.94
C ASP A 27 6.51 7.04 11.71
N CYS A 28 5.65 7.29 10.73
CA CYS A 28 5.59 6.48 9.51
C CYS A 28 6.60 7.02 8.48
N PRO A 29 7.28 6.13 7.73
CA PRO A 29 8.11 6.56 6.61
C PRO A 29 7.31 7.47 5.65
N PRO A 30 7.93 8.52 5.09
CA PRO A 30 7.26 9.49 4.22
C PRO A 30 7.06 8.92 2.80
N ILE A 31 6.30 7.83 2.68
CA ILE A 31 6.03 7.09 1.43
C ILE A 31 5.15 7.88 0.44
N GLU A 32 4.43 8.90 0.87
CA GLU A 32 3.57 9.72 0.01
C GLU A 32 4.32 10.36 -1.17
N GLY A 33 3.75 10.31 -2.36
CA GLY A 33 4.35 10.84 -3.58
C GLY A 33 3.86 10.18 -4.84
N ARG A 34 4.39 10.62 -5.98
CA ARG A 34 4.14 10.04 -7.30
C ARG A 34 5.36 9.23 -7.70
N TYR A 35 5.15 7.96 -8.05
CA TYR A 35 6.21 7.04 -8.44
C TYR A 35 6.01 6.56 -9.88
N ASP A 36 7.07 6.62 -10.66
CA ASP A 36 7.10 6.02 -11.99
C ASP A 36 7.26 4.51 -11.84
N LEU A 37 6.21 3.78 -12.22
CA LEU A 37 6.10 2.33 -12.06
C LEU A 37 6.82 1.62 -13.19
N GLU A 38 7.69 0.68 -12.82
CA GLU A 38 8.36 -0.23 -13.72
C GLU A 38 8.13 -1.68 -13.26
N PHE A 39 7.75 -2.54 -14.20
CA PHE A 39 7.53 -3.96 -13.94
C PHE A 39 8.66 -4.76 -14.54
N ALA A 40 9.08 -5.81 -13.84
CA ALA A 40 10.02 -6.77 -14.38
C ALA A 40 9.52 -7.37 -15.70
N GLU A 41 10.45 -7.77 -16.56
CA GLU A 41 10.10 -8.40 -17.83
C GLU A 41 9.39 -9.75 -17.64
N GLY A 42 8.69 -10.17 -18.70
CA GLY A 42 8.20 -11.53 -18.87
C GLY A 42 6.81 -11.63 -19.51
N THR A 43 6.36 -12.87 -19.70
CA THR A 43 5.13 -13.15 -20.45
C THR A 43 3.89 -13.07 -19.57
N LEU A 44 2.77 -12.62 -20.14
CA LEU A 44 1.46 -12.69 -19.49
C LEU A 44 0.93 -14.13 -19.52
N PRO A 45 0.27 -14.61 -18.45
CA PRO A 45 -0.44 -15.88 -18.47
C PRO A 45 -1.51 -15.91 -19.57
N ALA A 46 -1.71 -17.06 -20.21
CA ALA A 46 -2.66 -17.20 -21.32
C ALA A 46 -4.10 -16.82 -20.94
N ALA A 47 -4.51 -17.10 -19.70
CA ALA A 47 -5.81 -16.68 -19.16
C ALA A 47 -5.96 -15.15 -19.12
N CYS A 48 -4.90 -14.43 -18.75
CA CYS A 48 -4.89 -12.97 -18.73
C CYS A 48 -4.91 -12.39 -20.13
N VAL A 49 -4.15 -12.97 -21.07
CA VAL A 49 -4.18 -12.56 -22.49
C VAL A 49 -5.57 -12.75 -23.09
N SER A 50 -6.24 -13.88 -22.80
CA SER A 50 -7.57 -14.20 -23.31
C SER A 50 -8.66 -13.24 -22.80
N GLU A 51 -8.46 -12.68 -21.60
CA GLU A 51 -9.35 -11.66 -21.02
C GLU A 51 -8.92 -10.22 -21.34
N GLY A 52 -7.82 -10.01 -22.09
CA GLY A 52 -7.29 -8.68 -22.38
C GLY A 52 -6.68 -7.96 -21.17
N VAL A 53 -6.30 -8.73 -20.14
CA VAL A 53 -5.79 -8.22 -18.86
C VAL A 53 -4.27 -8.12 -18.90
N GLY A 54 -3.76 -6.89 -18.77
CA GLY A 54 -2.33 -6.58 -18.76
C GLY A 54 -1.81 -6.06 -17.41
N LEU A 55 -0.59 -5.52 -17.43
CA LEU A 55 -0.05 -4.73 -16.32
C LEU A 55 -0.66 -3.31 -16.37
N PRO A 56 -0.91 -2.66 -15.23
CA PRO A 56 -1.38 -1.29 -15.22
C PRO A 56 -0.29 -0.35 -15.75
N THR A 57 -0.70 0.72 -16.42
CA THR A 57 0.22 1.70 -17.02
C THR A 57 0.10 3.05 -16.33
N GLY A 58 1.21 3.79 -16.27
CA GLY A 58 1.27 5.10 -15.64
C GLY A 58 1.79 5.05 -14.20
N PRO A 59 1.79 6.19 -13.51
CA PRO A 59 2.37 6.34 -12.19
C PRO A 59 1.53 5.66 -11.11
N LEU A 60 2.18 5.34 -10.00
CA LEU A 60 1.54 5.08 -8.72
C LEU A 60 1.57 6.36 -7.89
N ASP A 61 0.42 7.03 -7.76
CA ASP A 61 0.27 8.15 -6.84
C ASP A 61 -0.14 7.60 -5.47
N ILE A 62 0.55 7.99 -4.40
CA ILE A 62 0.30 7.57 -3.01
C ILE A 62 0.11 8.80 -2.13
N GLN A 63 -0.95 8.80 -1.34
CA GLN A 63 -1.20 9.72 -0.24
C GLN A 63 -1.24 8.94 1.07
N ARG A 64 -0.89 9.61 2.16
CA ARG A 64 -0.82 9.00 3.49
C ARG A 64 -1.56 9.84 4.53
N ALA A 65 -2.31 9.15 5.39
CA ALA A 65 -2.93 9.71 6.58
C ALA A 65 -2.59 8.81 7.79
N GLY A 66 -1.57 9.19 8.55
CA GLY A 66 -1.00 8.32 9.59
C GLY A 66 -0.39 7.06 8.97
N ALA A 67 -0.87 5.88 9.38
CA ALA A 67 -0.49 4.58 8.81
C ALA A 67 -1.31 4.17 7.58
N GLN A 68 -2.43 4.86 7.31
CA GLN A 68 -3.30 4.55 6.18
C GLN A 68 -2.75 5.14 4.89
N LEU A 69 -2.82 4.36 3.81
CA LEU A 69 -2.44 4.76 2.47
C LEU A 69 -3.67 4.76 1.56
N THR A 70 -3.79 5.83 0.78
CA THR A 70 -4.64 5.85 -0.40
C THR A 70 -3.73 5.97 -1.61
N GLY A 71 -4.00 5.17 -2.65
CA GLY A 71 -3.22 5.22 -3.87
C GLY A 71 -4.11 5.27 -5.10
N SER A 72 -3.51 5.59 -6.24
CA SER A 72 -4.16 5.41 -7.53
C SER A 72 -3.16 4.99 -8.60
N VAL A 73 -3.56 4.03 -9.43
CA VAL A 73 -2.81 3.61 -10.62
C VAL A 73 -3.79 3.29 -11.74
N ALA A 74 -3.56 3.79 -12.95
CA ALA A 74 -4.42 3.56 -14.11
C ALA A 74 -5.93 3.80 -13.85
N GLY A 75 -6.27 4.79 -13.00
CA GLY A 75 -7.66 5.09 -12.60
C GLY A 75 -8.26 4.14 -11.55
N VAL A 76 -7.50 3.16 -11.05
CA VAL A 76 -7.89 2.29 -9.95
C VAL A 76 -7.49 2.90 -8.61
N THR A 77 -8.47 3.18 -7.77
CA THR A 77 -8.23 3.58 -6.37
C THR A 77 -7.73 2.37 -5.58
N LEU A 78 -6.62 2.57 -4.88
CA LEU A 78 -5.98 1.62 -3.99
C LEU A 78 -6.11 2.11 -2.55
N GLN A 79 -6.21 1.18 -1.60
CA GLN A 79 -6.23 1.46 -0.17
C GLN A 79 -5.39 0.43 0.58
N GLY A 80 -4.73 0.86 1.65
CA GLY A 80 -4.01 -0.05 2.52
C GLY A 80 -3.20 0.68 3.58
N SER A 81 -2.01 0.16 3.89
CA SER A 81 -1.23 0.62 5.04
C SER A 81 0.28 0.59 4.80
N ILE A 82 0.99 1.48 5.49
CA ILE A 82 2.44 1.45 5.71
C ILE A 82 2.71 0.96 7.14
N TYR A 83 3.76 0.17 7.30
CA TYR A 83 4.15 -0.41 8.59
C TYR A 83 5.49 0.18 9.08
N PRO A 84 5.81 0.08 10.38
CA PRO A 84 7.05 0.66 10.96
C PRO A 84 8.35 0.17 10.31
N ASN A 85 8.37 -1.05 9.78
CA ASN A 85 9.51 -1.65 9.06
C ASN A 85 9.58 -1.22 7.59
N SER A 86 8.86 -0.17 7.19
CA SER A 86 8.77 0.32 5.81
C SER A 86 8.15 -0.66 4.81
N THR A 87 7.52 -1.76 5.25
CA THR A 87 6.68 -2.55 4.35
C THR A 87 5.35 -1.84 4.11
N PHE A 88 4.74 -2.09 2.96
CA PHE A 88 3.42 -1.55 2.64
C PHE A 88 2.54 -2.57 1.92
N LEU A 89 1.24 -2.29 1.96
CA LEU A 89 0.19 -3.00 1.23
C LEU A 89 -0.75 -1.96 0.61
N LEU A 90 -1.10 -2.14 -0.66
CA LEU A 90 -2.11 -1.37 -1.37
C LEU A 90 -3.01 -2.33 -2.16
N LEU A 91 -4.31 -2.25 -1.91
CA LEU A 91 -5.34 -3.10 -2.51
C LEU A 91 -6.35 -2.24 -3.28
N GLY A 92 -6.62 -2.60 -4.53
CA GLY A 92 -7.68 -2.04 -5.35
C GLY A 92 -8.62 -3.14 -5.80
N ASN A 93 -9.91 -2.83 -5.87
CA ASN A 93 -10.88 -3.70 -6.51
C ASN A 93 -11.81 -2.85 -7.37
N GLN A 94 -12.10 -3.34 -8.57
CA GLN A 94 -13.09 -2.76 -9.47
C GLN A 94 -14.07 -3.84 -9.92
N VAL A 95 -15.31 -3.42 -10.14
CA VAL A 95 -16.33 -4.28 -10.73
C VAL A 95 -16.18 -4.16 -12.25
N ALA A 96 -16.05 -5.29 -12.93
CA ALA A 96 -15.91 -5.35 -14.38
C ALA A 96 -17.08 -6.16 -14.95
N ASP A 97 -18.14 -5.50 -15.43
CA ASP A 97 -19.30 -6.11 -16.12
C ASP A 97 -19.70 -7.51 -15.60
N GLY A 98 -20.03 -7.58 -14.30
CA GLY A 98 -20.45 -8.82 -13.61
C GLY A 98 -19.30 -9.66 -13.04
N GLY A 99 -18.05 -9.38 -13.39
CA GLY A 99 -16.85 -9.95 -12.80
C GLY A 99 -16.12 -9.01 -11.83
N SER A 100 -14.87 -9.35 -11.51
CA SER A 100 -14.01 -8.61 -10.59
C SER A 100 -12.61 -8.43 -11.14
N ASP A 101 -12.03 -7.25 -10.90
CA ASP A 101 -10.63 -6.93 -11.17
C ASP A 101 -9.97 -6.45 -9.88
N SER A 102 -8.99 -7.18 -9.39
CA SER A 102 -8.29 -6.91 -8.14
C SER A 102 -6.83 -6.61 -8.40
N LEU A 103 -6.32 -5.55 -7.78
CA LEU A 103 -4.92 -5.13 -7.84
C LEU A 103 -4.35 -5.16 -6.43
N ASN A 104 -3.15 -5.73 -6.28
CA ASN A 104 -2.46 -5.81 -5.00
C ASN A 104 -0.99 -5.45 -5.19
N PHE A 105 -0.52 -4.42 -4.50
CA PHE A 105 0.90 -4.11 -4.38
C PHE A 105 1.33 -4.39 -2.93
N THR A 106 2.34 -5.25 -2.78
CA THR A 106 3.06 -5.43 -1.52
C THR A 106 4.53 -5.18 -1.75
N GLY A 107 5.19 -4.55 -0.79
CA GLY A 107 6.59 -4.22 -0.97
C GLY A 107 7.23 -3.49 0.18
N ASN A 108 8.39 -2.91 -0.10
CA ASN A 108 9.18 -2.11 0.81
C ASN A 108 9.39 -0.70 0.24
N TYR A 109 9.32 0.29 1.11
CA TYR A 109 9.74 1.65 0.85
C TYR A 109 11.20 1.85 1.26
N THR A 110 11.99 2.41 0.35
CA THR A 110 13.36 2.84 0.61
C THR A 110 13.41 4.37 0.51
N PRO A 111 13.70 5.09 1.60
CA PRO A 111 13.78 6.54 1.55
C PRO A 111 14.94 6.99 0.65
N GLY A 112 14.72 8.11 -0.03
CA GLY A 112 15.79 8.77 -0.77
C GLY A 112 16.80 9.44 0.16
N SER A 113 17.97 9.78 -0.38
CA SER A 113 18.94 10.60 0.34
C SER A 113 18.49 12.06 0.37
N ALA A 114 18.60 12.70 1.53
CA ALA A 114 18.32 14.13 1.69
C ALA A 114 19.28 15.01 0.85
N ASP A 115 20.46 14.49 0.52
CA ASP A 115 21.47 15.19 -0.28
C ASP A 115 21.23 15.07 -1.80
N GLY A 116 20.11 14.47 -2.22
CA GLY A 116 19.71 14.38 -3.63
C GLY A 116 20.40 13.28 -4.44
N GLY A 117 21.23 12.44 -3.80
CA GLY A 117 21.98 11.37 -4.47
C GLY A 117 21.18 10.11 -4.82
N THR A 118 20.04 9.88 -4.15
CA THR A 118 19.18 8.71 -4.38
C THR A 118 17.73 9.13 -4.23
N ALA A 119 16.90 8.88 -5.24
CA ALA A 119 15.46 9.09 -5.14
C ALA A 119 14.82 8.05 -4.21
N ALA A 120 13.67 8.39 -3.62
CA ALA A 120 12.90 7.41 -2.87
C ALA A 120 12.34 6.33 -3.81
N GLN A 121 12.34 5.07 -3.35
CA GLN A 121 11.96 3.92 -4.16
C GLN A 121 10.98 3.00 -3.46
N LEU A 122 10.15 2.35 -4.26
CA LEU A 122 9.31 1.22 -3.90
C LEU A 122 9.84 0.00 -4.64
N SER A 123 9.82 -1.15 -3.98
CA SER A 123 10.09 -2.43 -4.63
C SER A 123 9.23 -3.53 -4.02
N GLY A 124 8.79 -4.47 -4.84
CA GLY A 124 7.97 -5.56 -4.32
C GLY A 124 7.27 -6.38 -5.39
N ALA A 125 6.12 -6.92 -5.03
CA ALA A 125 5.29 -7.76 -5.89
C ALA A 125 3.95 -7.09 -6.16
N PHE A 126 3.59 -7.07 -7.44
CA PHE A 126 2.25 -6.75 -7.92
C PHE A 126 1.53 -8.06 -8.22
N THR A 127 0.29 -8.19 -7.74
CA THR A 127 -0.62 -9.27 -8.12
C THR A 127 -1.91 -8.69 -8.66
N ARG A 128 -2.35 -9.16 -9.83
CA ARG A 128 -3.66 -8.84 -10.41
C ARG A 128 -4.49 -10.10 -10.54
N GLY A 129 -5.71 -10.06 -10.01
CA GLY A 129 -6.71 -11.09 -10.23
C GLY A 129 -7.81 -10.54 -11.13
N PHE A 130 -8.26 -11.31 -12.11
CA PHE A 130 -9.38 -10.91 -12.94
C PHE A 130 -10.33 -12.08 -13.20
N THR A 131 -11.62 -11.82 -13.03
CA THR A 131 -12.70 -12.74 -13.37
C THR A 131 -13.77 -12.00 -14.17
N ARG A 132 -14.46 -12.69 -15.06
CA ARG A 132 -15.59 -12.17 -15.83
C ARG A 132 -16.79 -13.08 -15.65
N ALA A 133 -17.93 -12.54 -15.22
CA ALA A 133 -19.14 -13.35 -15.10
C ALA A 133 -19.57 -13.90 -16.46
N GLY A 134 -20.01 -15.16 -16.46
CA GLY A 134 -20.45 -15.85 -17.67
C GLY A 134 -19.35 -16.19 -18.66
N SER A 135 -18.08 -15.89 -18.36
CA SER A 135 -16.95 -16.33 -19.18
C SER A 135 -16.72 -17.83 -19.00
N THR A 136 -16.37 -18.49 -20.09
CA THR A 136 -15.87 -19.89 -20.07
C THR A 136 -14.35 -19.95 -19.92
N ASN A 137 -13.67 -18.80 -19.95
CA ASN A 137 -12.24 -18.71 -19.75
C ASN A 137 -11.88 -18.94 -18.27
N ALA A 138 -10.68 -19.46 -18.05
CA ALA A 138 -10.12 -19.55 -16.71
C ALA A 138 -9.89 -18.15 -16.11
N PRO A 139 -10.04 -17.98 -14.78
CA PRO A 139 -9.70 -16.72 -14.12
C PRO A 139 -8.23 -16.36 -14.36
N CYS A 140 -7.98 -15.07 -14.58
CA CYS A 140 -6.62 -14.56 -14.71
C CYS A 140 -6.03 -14.31 -13.33
N SER A 141 -4.79 -14.76 -13.14
CA SER A 141 -3.94 -14.40 -12.01
C SER A 141 -2.55 -14.10 -12.52
N LEU A 142 -2.09 -12.86 -12.32
CA LEU A 142 -0.81 -12.35 -12.78
C LEU A 142 -0.03 -11.86 -11.56
N THR A 143 1.19 -12.37 -11.35
CA THR A 143 2.14 -11.82 -10.38
C THR A 143 3.39 -11.33 -11.09
N ARG A 144 3.84 -10.12 -10.77
CA ARG A 144 5.05 -9.53 -11.34
C ARG A 144 5.80 -8.72 -10.29
N ALA A 145 7.13 -8.82 -10.28
CA ALA A 145 7.94 -7.91 -9.49
C ALA A 145 7.87 -6.50 -10.06
N PHE A 146 7.90 -5.48 -9.21
CA PHE A 146 7.94 -4.08 -9.65
C PHE A 146 8.97 -3.29 -8.87
N THR A 147 9.43 -2.22 -9.50
CA THR A 147 10.13 -1.10 -8.88
C THR A 147 9.36 0.16 -9.19
N ALA A 148 9.43 1.16 -8.31
CA ALA A 148 8.88 2.48 -8.61
C ALA A 148 9.74 3.55 -7.97
N ALA A 149 10.15 4.57 -8.73
CA ALA A 149 11.02 5.64 -8.25
C ALA A 149 10.30 6.98 -8.36
N ARG A 150 10.60 7.91 -7.44
CA ARG A 150 10.18 9.30 -7.63
C ARG A 150 11.05 9.97 -8.70
N PRO A 151 10.44 10.75 -9.62
CA PRO A 151 11.18 11.53 -10.61
C PRO A 151 11.98 12.68 -9.98
#